data_AF-A0A5C9EJN4-F1
#
_entry.id   AF-A0A5C9EJN4-F1
#
_cell.length_a   1.000
_cell.length_b   1.000
_cell.length_c   1.000
_cell.angle_alpha   90.00
_cell.angle_beta   90.00
_cell.angle_gamma   90.00
#
_symmetry.space_group_name_H-M   'P 1'
#
loop_
_entity.id
_entity.type
_entity.pdbx_description
1 polymer ?
#
loop_
_entity_poly.entity_id
_entity_poly.type
_entity_poly.pdbx_seq_one_letter_code
_entity_poly.pdbx_strand_id
1 'polypeptide(L)'
;MFVGLFHGECTGARILAEGEESDAEFIFSGPYDNWLKVLKKELDPIQGLMSGKFKLKGNMAKVMRATKAAQELVNSTTVIDTEFY
;
A
#
# COMPACT_ATOMS: atom_id res chain seq x y z
N MET A 1 -2.92 -5.88 6.03
CA MET A 1 -3.55 -4.71 6.69
C MET A 1 -4.63 -4.17 5.77
N PHE A 2 -5.80 -3.86 6.31
CA PHE A 2 -6.89 -3.17 5.63
C PHE A 2 -6.96 -1.73 6.12
N VAL A 3 -7.18 -0.79 5.20
CA VAL A 3 -7.38 0.62 5.49
C VAL A 3 -8.63 1.08 4.73
N GLY A 4 -9.64 1.52 5.47
CA GLY A 4 -10.86 2.10 4.93
C GLY A 4 -10.61 3.56 4.57
N LEU A 5 -10.85 3.92 3.31
CA LEU A 5 -10.64 5.28 2.80
C LEU A 5 -11.92 5.78 2.14
N PHE A 6 -12.38 6.95 2.54
CA PHE A 6 -13.55 7.59 1.95
C PHE A 6 -13.34 9.10 1.86
N HIS A 7 -13.40 9.65 0.64
CA HIS A 7 -13.27 11.10 0.39
C HIS A 7 -12.05 11.78 1.03
N GLY A 8 -10.92 11.06 1.15
CA GLY A 8 -9.69 11.58 1.73
C GLY A 8 -9.58 11.37 3.25
N GLU A 9 -10.61 10.81 3.89
CA GLU A 9 -10.59 10.42 5.29
C GLU A 9 -10.32 8.92 5.46
N CYS A 10 -9.59 8.58 6.52
CA CYS A 10 -9.41 7.20 6.96
C CYS A 10 -10.57 6.82 7.89
N THR A 11 -11.46 5.94 7.43
CA THR A 11 -12.64 5.50 8.19
C THR A 11 -12.32 4.36 9.17
N GLY A 12 -11.10 3.81 9.09
CA GLY A 12 -10.58 2.82 10.02
C GLY A 12 -9.44 2.01 9.42
N ALA A 13 -8.66 1.35 10.27
CA ALA A 13 -7.62 0.43 9.85
C ALA A 13 -7.64 -0.83 10.73
N ARG A 14 -7.39 -1.99 10.14
CA ARG A 14 -7.29 -3.26 10.87
C ARG A 14 -6.22 -4.16 10.28
N ILE A 15 -5.56 -4.93 11.12
CA ILE A 15 -4.71 -6.03 10.66
C ILE A 15 -5.63 -7.17 10.21
N LEU A 16 -5.35 -7.72 9.03
CA LEU A 16 -6.06 -8.88 8.52
C LEU A 16 -5.34 -10.12 9.02
N ALA A 17 -6.10 -11.15 9.42
CA ALA A 17 -5.52 -12.44 9.74
C ALA A 17 -4.87 -13.07 8.49
N GLU A 18 -3.94 -14.00 8.69
CA GLU A 18 -3.34 -14.72 7.57
C GLU A 18 -4.41 -15.50 6.80
N GLY A 19 -4.48 -15.30 5.49
CA GLY A 19 -5.50 -15.90 4.63
C GLY A 19 -6.87 -15.22 4.66
N GLU A 20 -7.04 -14.15 5.45
CA GLU A 20 -8.28 -13.37 5.45
C GLU A 20 -8.41 -12.58 4.15
N GLU A 21 -9.38 -12.94 3.32
CA GLU A 21 -9.72 -12.20 2.13
C GLU A 21 -10.44 -10.90 2.51
N SER A 22 -10.05 -9.82 1.85
CA SER A 22 -10.68 -8.52 2.00
C SER A 22 -11.36 -8.15 0.69
N ASP A 23 -12.63 -7.76 0.75
CA ASP A 23 -13.39 -7.19 -0.38
C ASP A 23 -12.95 -5.75 -0.72
N ALA A 24 -11.69 -5.41 -0.43
CA ALA A 24 -11.17 -4.08 -0.71
C ALA A 24 -11.11 -3.86 -2.22
N GLU A 25 -11.56 -2.69 -2.68
CA GLU A 25 -11.50 -2.30 -4.10
C GLU A 25 -10.06 -2.36 -4.65
N PHE A 26 -9.07 -2.14 -3.78
CA PHE A 26 -7.65 -2.21 -4.09
C PHE A 26 -6.91 -3.10 -3.10
N ILE A 27 -6.12 -4.04 -3.61
CA ILE A 27 -5.20 -4.85 -2.81
C ILE A 27 -3.81 -4.67 -3.39
N PHE A 28 -2.94 -4.00 -2.63
CA PHE A 28 -1.53 -3.82 -2.97
C PHE A 28 -0.68 -4.83 -2.20
N SER A 29 0.02 -5.70 -2.91
CA SER A 29 0.78 -6.81 -2.32
C SER A 29 2.16 -6.96 -2.95
N GLY A 30 3.11 -7.49 -2.19
CA GLY A 30 4.46 -7.75 -2.67
C GLY A 30 5.31 -8.43 -1.59
N PRO A 31 6.52 -8.89 -1.96
CA PRO A 31 7.47 -9.50 -1.01
C PRO A 31 7.82 -8.57 0.15
N TYR A 32 8.08 -9.14 1.31
CA TYR A 32 8.48 -8.39 2.51
C TYR A 32 9.70 -7.49 2.26
N ASP A 33 10.73 -7.99 1.57
CA ASP A 33 11.93 -7.21 1.25
C ASP A 33 11.63 -5.95 0.44
N ASN A 34 10.62 -5.99 -0.42
CA ASN A 34 10.22 -4.81 -1.19
C ASN A 34 9.48 -3.81 -0.28
N TRP A 35 8.65 -4.28 0.65
CA TRP A 35 8.03 -3.43 1.66
C TRP A 35 9.07 -2.77 2.56
N LEU A 36 10.11 -3.50 2.98
CA LEU A 36 11.21 -2.95 3.78
C LEU A 36 11.91 -1.80 3.05
N LYS A 37 12.17 -1.95 1.75
CA LYS A 37 12.76 -0.88 0.91
C LYS A 37 11.85 0.32 0.80
N VAL A 38 10.54 0.12 0.68
CA VAL A 38 9.55 1.22 0.67
C VAL A 38 9.58 1.97 2.00
N LEU A 39 9.57 1.25 3.13
CA LEU A 39 9.61 1.84 4.46
C LEU A 39 10.89 2.63 4.72
N LYS A 40 12.02 2.16 4.17
CA LYS A 40 13.31 2.86 4.19
C LYS A 40 13.44 3.97 3.14
N LYS A 41 12.40 4.21 2.33
CA LYS A 41 12.39 5.17 1.19
C LYS A 41 13.43 4.87 0.10
N GLU A 42 13.89 3.64 0.01
CA GLU A 42 14.82 3.13 -1.02
C GLU A 42 14.09 2.69 -2.29
N LEU A 43 12.78 2.45 -2.20
CA LEU A 43 11.94 2.06 -3.32
C LEU A 43 10.65 2.89 -3.33
N ASP A 44 10.41 3.59 -4.43
CA ASP A 44 9.12 4.23 -4.68
C ASP A 44 8.06 3.14 -4.99
N PRO A 45 6.91 3.11 -4.29
CA PRO A 45 5.90 2.07 -4.44
C PRO A 45 5.20 2.10 -5.80
N ILE A 46 5.07 3.26 -6.44
CA ILE A 46 4.50 3.37 -7.80
C ILE A 46 5.52 2.83 -8.82
N GLN A 47 6.79 3.19 -8.71
CA GLN A 47 7.84 2.60 -9.54
C GLN A 47 7.97 1.09 -9.31
N GLY A 48 7.84 0.64 -8.05
CA GLY A 48 7.82 -0.77 -7.69
C GLY A 48 6.65 -1.51 -8.34
N LEU A 49 5.47 -0.89 -8.38
CA LEU A 49 4.30 -1.44 -9.07
C LEU A 49 4.52 -1.52 -10.59
N MET A 50 5.00 -0.44 -11.19
CA MET A 50 5.24 -0.37 -12.64
C MET A 50 6.34 -1.33 -13.11
N SER A 51 7.32 -1.62 -12.26
CA SER A 51 8.39 -2.60 -12.52
C SER A 51 8.02 -4.04 -12.14
N GLY A 52 6.79 -4.29 -11.68
CA GLY A 52 6.31 -5.62 -11.29
C GLY A 52 6.84 -6.15 -9.96
N LYS A 53 7.53 -5.31 -9.17
CA LYS A 53 7.98 -5.64 -7.80
C LYS A 53 6.82 -5.73 -6.81
N PHE A 54 5.73 -5.03 -7.11
CA PHE A 54 4.45 -5.13 -6.41
C PHE A 54 3.35 -5.56 -7.38
N LYS A 55 2.27 -6.09 -6.82
CA LYS A 55 1.04 -6.44 -7.52
C LYS A 55 -0.10 -5.61 -6.96
N LEU A 56 -0.98 -5.17 -7.84
CA LEU A 56 -2.22 -4.50 -7.48
C LEU A 56 -3.38 -5.32 -8.04
N LYS A 57 -4.31 -5.74 -7.17
CA LYS A 57 -5.66 -6.12 -7.59
C LYS A 57 -6.57 -4.90 -7.49
N GLY A 58 -7.40 -4.67 -8.50
CA GLY A 58 -8.28 -3.49 -8.59
C GLY A 58 -8.11 -2.73 -9.91
N ASN A 59 -8.78 -1.58 -10.03
CA ASN A 59 -8.73 -0.77 -11.25
C ASN A 59 -7.44 0.08 -11.31
N MET A 60 -6.42 -0.43 -12.02
CA MET A 60 -5.15 0.27 -12.19
C MET A 60 -5.31 1.69 -12.74
N ALA A 61 -6.22 1.92 -13.70
CA ALA A 61 -6.44 3.25 -14.27
C ALA A 61 -6.97 4.25 -13.22
N LYS A 62 -7.74 3.80 -12.24
CA LYS A 62 -8.20 4.65 -11.12
C LYS A 62 -7.04 5.01 -10.19
N VAL A 63 -6.14 4.06 -9.89
CA VAL A 63 -4.92 4.33 -9.10
C VAL A 63 -3.99 5.30 -9.83
N MET A 64 -3.77 5.11 -11.13
CA MET A 64 -2.90 5.99 -11.93
C MET A 64 -3.44 7.40 -12.13
N ARG A 65 -4.76 7.61 -12.00
CA ARG A 65 -5.36 8.96 -11.95
C ARG A 65 -5.15 9.63 -10.59
N ALA A 66 -5.02 8.84 -9.53
CA ALA A 66 -4.84 9.29 -8.16
C ALA A 66 -3.44 8.91 -7.61
N THR A 67 -2.42 8.87 -8.48
CA THR A 67 -1.07 8.37 -8.17
C THR A 67 -0.46 9.04 -6.95
N LYS A 68 -0.64 10.37 -6.82
CA LYS A 68 -0.12 11.11 -5.68
C LYS A 68 -0.78 10.67 -4.36
N ALA A 69 -2.09 10.45 -4.36
CA ALA A 69 -2.78 9.98 -3.15
C ALA A 69 -2.37 8.54 -2.78
N ALA A 70 -2.22 7.66 -3.77
CA ALA A 70 -1.71 6.31 -3.56
C ALA A 70 -0.28 6.32 -2.99
N GLN A 71 0.58 7.20 -3.50
CA GLN A 71 1.93 7.40 -3.02
C GLN A 71 1.94 7.91 -1.56
N GLU A 72 1.13 8.93 -1.25
CA GLU A 72 1.08 9.48 0.11
C GLU A 72 0.52 8.50 1.13
N LEU A 73 -0.41 7.62 0.75
CA LEU A 73 -0.89 6.54 1.61
C LEU A 73 0.23 5.60 2.04
N VAL A 74 1.08 5.21 1.11
CA VAL A 74 2.23 4.35 1.41
C VAL A 74 3.31 5.14 2.15
N ASN A 75 3.55 6.40 1.80
CA ASN A 75 4.50 7.24 2.53
C ASN A 75 4.08 7.44 3.99
N SER A 76 2.77 7.52 4.27
CA SER A 76 2.25 7.67 5.63
C SER A 76 2.62 6.50 6.53
N THR A 77 2.83 5.29 5.98
CA THR A 77 3.30 4.15 6.78
C THR A 77 4.77 4.26 7.16
N THR A 78 5.55 5.11 6.48
CA THR A 78 6.99 5.33 6.75
C THR A 78 7.25 6.30 7.91
N VAL A 79 6.22 6.99 8.38
CA VAL A 79 6.33 8.02 9.43
C VAL A 79 6.08 7.45 10.83
N ILE A 80 5.66 6.19 10.91
CA ILE A 80 5.42 5.48 12.16
C ILE A 80 6.75 4.83 12.57
N ASP A 81 7.12 4.99 13.84
CA ASP A 81 8.31 4.34 14.38
C ASP A 81 8.13 2.82 14.26
N THR A 82 8.95 2.20 13.40
CA THR A 82 8.80 0.81 12.99
C THR A 82 10.10 0.06 13.26
N GLU A 83 10.03 -0.95 14.12
CA GLU A 83 11.13 -1.87 14.36
C GLU A 83 11.07 -3.03 13.36
N PHE A 84 12.21 -3.30 12.71
CA PHE A 84 12.36 -4.41 11.78
C PHE A 84 13.10 -5.54 12.48
N TYR A 85 12.44 -6.70 12.58
CA TYR A 85 13.00 -7.93 13.16
C TYR A 85 13.41 -8.91 12.07
#